data_AF-A0A4Q5NWS8-F1
#
_entry.id   AF-A0A4Q5NWS8-F1
#
_cell.length_a   1.000
_cell.length_b   1.000
_cell.length_c   1.000
_cell.angle_alpha   90.00
_cell.angle_beta   90.00
_cell.angle_gamma   90.00
#
_symmetry.space_group_name_H-M   'P 1'
#
loop_
_entity.id
_entity.type
_entity.pdbx_description
1 polymer ?
#
loop_
_entity_poly.entity_id
_entity_poly.type
_entity_poly.pdbx_seq_one_letter_code
_entity_poly.pdbx_strand_id
1 'polypeptide(L)' 'MPNLASAKKRLRQNAKRQLRNQIAKTRIKTEVKKAIAGEINLAVSVIDRAASKGIIHKNAAARKKSRLAKRLAAAATA' A
#
# COMPACT_ATOMS: atom_id res chain seq x y z
N MET A 1 25.01 -4.10 16.60
CA MET A 1 25.23 -4.90 15.36
C MET A 1 24.81 -6.34 15.62
N PRO A 2 24.39 -7.13 14.62
CA PRO A 2 24.05 -8.53 14.85
C PRO A 2 25.32 -9.35 15.15
N ASN A 3 25.35 -10.03 16.29
CA ASN A 3 26.49 -10.84 16.73
C ASN A 3 26.53 -12.23 16.06
N LEU A 4 25.39 -12.69 15.53
CA LEU A 4 25.24 -13.97 14.84
C LEU A 4 25.25 -13.79 13.31
N ALA A 5 25.90 -14.70 12.58
CA ALA A 5 25.94 -14.69 11.11
C ALA A 5 24.54 -14.76 10.47
N SER A 6 23.63 -15.54 11.06
CA SER A 6 22.23 -15.65 10.65
C SER A 6 21.49 -14.31 10.81
N ALA A 7 21.73 -13.59 11.90
CA ALA A 7 21.15 -12.28 12.16
C ALA A 7 21.67 -11.22 11.18
N LYS A 8 22.97 -11.23 10.84
CA LYS A 8 23.55 -10.36 9.80
C LYS A 8 22.92 -10.62 8.43
N LYS A 9 22.64 -11.88 8.08
CA LYS A 9 21.89 -12.23 6.86
C LYS A 9 20.46 -11.71 6.89
N ARG A 10 19.74 -11.89 8.00
CA ARG A 10 18.37 -11.38 8.16
C ARG A 10 18.30 -9.86 8.04
N LEU A 11 19.26 -9.13 8.62
CA LEU A 11 19.32 -7.67 8.52
C LEU A 11 19.44 -7.20 7.06
N ARG A 12 20.33 -7.80 6.26
CA ARG A 12 20.45 -7.51 4.83
C ARG A 12 19.17 -7.80 4.04
N GLN A 13 18.53 -8.94 4.31
CA GLN A 13 17.28 -9.33 3.66
C GLN A 13 16.14 -8.38 4.02
N ASN A 14 16.04 -7.99 5.29
CA ASN A 14 15.02 -7.09 5.80
C ASN A 14 15.14 -5.70 5.17
N ALA A 15 16.35 -5.15 5.05
CA ALA A 15 16.57 -3.86 4.37
C ALA A 15 16.02 -3.87 2.93
N LYS A 16 16.31 -4.93 2.17
CA LYS A 16 15.80 -5.09 0.80
C LYS A 16 14.28 -5.22 0.73
N ARG A 17 13.68 -5.99 1.66
CA ARG A 17 12.22 -6.13 1.76
C ARG A 17 11.55 -4.82 2.18
N GLN A 18 12.16 -4.09 3.09
CA GLN A 18 11.66 -2.81 3.59
C GLN A 18 11.63 -1.77 2.47
N LEU A 19 12.68 -1.65 1.66
CA LEU A 19 12.69 -0.75 0.49
C LEU A 19 11.52 -1.04 -0.46
N ARG A 20 11.32 -2.31 -0.84
CA ARG A 20 10.22 -2.73 -1.72
C ARG A 20 8.85 -2.40 -1.13
N ASN A 21 8.67 -2.66 0.16
CA ASN A 21 7.41 -2.39 0.86
C ASN A 21 7.16 -0.89 1.00
N GLN A 22 8.21 -0.08 1.21
CA GLN A 22 8.08 1.37 1.23
C GLN A 22 7.61 1.92 -0.11
N ILE A 23 8.23 1.49 -1.22
CA ILE A 23 7.84 1.92 -2.58
C ILE A 23 6.38 1.55 -2.88
N ALA A 24 5.94 0.34 -2.52
CA ALA A 24 4.54 -0.05 -2.71
C ALA A 24 3.59 0.79 -1.85
N LYS A 25 3.95 1.08 -0.59
CA LYS A 25 3.14 1.90 0.32
C LYS A 25 3.06 3.36 -0.16
N THR A 26 4.14 3.95 -0.65
CA THR A 26 4.14 5.31 -1.19
C THR A 26 3.30 5.38 -2.47
N ARG A 27 3.46 4.40 -3.38
CA ARG A 27 2.62 4.31 -4.58
C ARG A 27 1.13 4.27 -4.25
N ILE A 28 0.70 3.44 -3.29
CA ILE A 28 -0.70 3.42 -2.83
C ILE A 28 -1.16 4.81 -2.38
N LYS A 29 -0.35 5.54 -1.60
CA LYS A 29 -0.72 6.89 -1.13
C LYS A 29 -0.88 7.86 -2.30
N THR A 30 0.05 7.83 -3.26
CA THR A 30 0.01 8.69 -4.45
C THR A 30 -1.20 8.40 -5.32
N GLU A 31 -1.47 7.13 -5.64
CA GLU A 31 -2.63 6.75 -6.47
C GLU A 31 -3.95 7.05 -5.77
N VAL A 32 -4.05 6.85 -4.44
CA VAL A 32 -5.25 7.23 -3.68
C VAL A 32 -5.48 8.75 -3.72
N LYS A 33 -4.42 9.56 -3.74
CA LYS A 33 -4.54 11.02 -3.89
C LYS A 33 -5.05 11.38 -5.30
N LYS A 34 -4.50 10.73 -6.34
CA LYS A 34 -4.93 10.93 -7.74
C LYS A 34 -6.37 10.46 -7.99
N ALA A 35 -6.81 9.39 -7.33
CA ALA A 35 -8.16 8.87 -7.47
C ALA A 35 -9.26 9.88 -7.06
N ILE A 36 -8.94 10.83 -6.17
CA ILE A 36 -9.86 11.92 -5.82
C ILE A 36 -10.09 12.86 -7.01
N ALA A 37 -9.11 12.97 -7.92
CA ALA A 37 -9.19 13.76 -9.13
C ALA A 37 -9.76 13.00 -10.36
N GLY A 38 -10.17 11.74 -10.21
CA GLY A 38 -10.87 10.96 -11.26
C GLY A 38 -10.27 9.60 -11.61
N GLU A 39 -9.02 9.29 -11.25
CA GLU A 39 -8.37 8.01 -11.62
C GLU A 39 -8.57 6.88 -10.59
N ILE A 40 -9.82 6.42 -10.45
CA ILE A 40 -10.21 5.47 -9.39
C ILE A 40 -9.69 4.04 -9.67
N ASN A 41 -9.75 3.61 -10.93
CA ASN A 41 -9.43 2.23 -11.34
C ASN A 41 -7.98 1.85 -11.03
N LEU A 42 -7.04 2.78 -11.25
CA LEU A 42 -5.62 2.57 -10.98
C LEU A 42 -5.35 2.44 -9.47
N ALA A 43 -6.00 3.25 -8.64
CA ALA A 43 -5.85 3.17 -7.19
C ALA A 43 -6.37 1.84 -6.63
N VAL A 44 -7.51 1.35 -7.12
CA VAL A 44 -8.07 0.06 -6.71
C VAL A 44 -7.15 -1.09 -7.11
N SER A 45 -6.68 -1.10 -8.36
CA SER A 45 -5.75 -2.11 -8.88
C SER A 45 -4.45 -2.19 -8.07
N VAL A 46 -3.87 -1.04 -7.74
CA VAL A 46 -2.63 -0.97 -6.96
C VAL A 46 -2.83 -1.44 -5.51
N ILE A 47 -3.97 -1.12 -4.89
CA ILE A 47 -4.33 -1.62 -3.55
C ILE A 47 -4.45 -3.15 -3.55
N ASP A 48 -5.18 -3.71 -4.51
CA ASP A 48 -5.43 -5.15 -4.57
C ASP A 48 -4.16 -5.94 -4.92
N ARG A 49 -3.29 -5.40 -5.79
CA ARG A 49 -1.97 -5.97 -6.07
C ARG A 49 -1.05 -5.94 -4.85
N ALA A 50 -1.15 -4.94 -3.98
CA ALA A 50 -0.38 -4.90 -2.75
C ALA A 50 -0.90 -5.90 -1.70
N ALA A 51 -2.21 -6.18 -1.71
CA ALA A 51 -2.83 -7.19 -0.86
C ALA A 51 -2.44 -8.61 -1.30
N SER A 52 -2.49 -8.91 -2.60
CA SER A 52 -2.10 -10.23 -3.13
C SER A 52 -0.62 -10.56 -2.87
N LYS A 53 0.25 -9.55 -2.89
CA LYS A 53 1.67 -9.68 -2.52
C LYS A 53 1.94 -9.73 -1.01
N GLY A 54 0.91 -9.64 -0.17
CA GLY A 54 1.04 -9.65 1.29
C GLY A 54 1.72 -8.40 1.89
N ILE A 55 1.86 -7.31 1.11
CA ILE A 55 2.47 -6.06 1.58
C ILE A 55 1.51 -5.31 2.51
N ILE A 56 0.21 -5.43 2.24
CA ILE A 56 -0.88 -4.97 3.12
C ILE A 56 -1.82 -6.14 3.41
N HIS A 57 -2.40 -6.16 4.61
CA HIS A 57 -3.40 -7.16 4.96
C HIS A 57 -4.69 -6.94 4.15
N LYS A 58 -5.43 -8.02 3.84
CA LYS A 58 -6.73 -7.98 3.14
C LYS A 58 -7.72 -6.98 3.77
N ASN A 59 -7.80 -6.95 5.10
CA ASN A 59 -8.66 -6.00 5.82
C ASN A 59 -8.17 -4.54 5.68
N ALA A 60 -6.86 -4.32 5.56
CA ALA A 60 -6.31 -2.99 5.32
C ALA A 60 -6.63 -2.51 3.89
N ALA A 61 -6.58 -3.40 2.90
CA ALA A 61 -7.02 -3.13 1.54
C ALA A 61 -8.51 -2.79 1.48
N ALA A 62 -9.37 -3.62 2.09
CA ALA A 62 -10.81 -3.39 2.18
C ALA A 62 -11.14 -2.03 2.84
N ARG A 63 -10.49 -1.70 3.97
CA ARG A 63 -10.66 -0.40 4.64
C ARG A 63 -10.27 0.77 3.73
N LYS A 64 -9.18 0.65 2.97
CA LYS A 64 -8.75 1.70 2.02
C LYS A 64 -9.76 1.90 0.89
N LYS A 65 -10.26 0.81 0.30
CA LYS A 65 -11.29 0.87 -0.75
C LYS A 65 -12.58 1.50 -0.24
N SER A 66 -13.06 1.07 0.92
CA SER A 66 -14.26 1.65 1.56
C SER A 66 -14.11 3.15 1.84
N ARG A 67 -12.96 3.59 2.38
CA ARG A 67 -12.70 5.02 2.63
C ARG A 67 -12.63 5.84 1.35
N LEU A 68 -12.08 5.28 0.27
CA LEU A 68 -12.02 5.94 -1.03
C LEU A 68 -13.44 6.13 -1.59
N ALA A 69 -14.27 5.08 -1.58
CA ALA A 69 -15.66 5.16 -2.03
C ALA A 69 -16.47 6.19 -1.23
N LYS A 70 -16.34 6.22 0.10
CA LYS A 70 -17.00 7.22 0.95
C LYS A 70 -16.62 8.65 0.62
N ARG A 71 -15.34 8.90 0.31
CA ARG A 71 -14.84 10.24 -0.06
C ARG A 71 -15.39 10.70 -1.41
N LEU A 72 -15.46 9.80 -2.38
CA LEU A 72 -16.03 10.11 -3.69
C LEU A 72 -17.53 10.37 -3.59
N ALA A 73 -18.26 9.56 -2.83
CA ALA A 73 -19.68 9.77 -2.58
C ALA A 73 -19.93 11.14 -1.93
N ALA A 74 -19.16 11.48 -0.89
CA ALA A 74 -19.25 12.79 -0.24
C ALA A 74 -18.90 13.95 -1.18
N ALA A 75 -17.92 13.78 -2.07
CA ALA A 75 -17.53 14.79 -3.06
C ALA A 75 -18.53 14.92 -4.22
N ALA A 76 -19.39 13.92 -4.45
CA ALA A 76 -20.45 13.98 -5.47
C ALA A 76 -21.76 14.61 -4.94
N THR A 77 -21.97 14.59 -3.62
CA THR A 77 -23.15 15.17 -2.96
C THR A 77 -22.98 16.63 -2.54
N ALA A 78 -21.78 17.20 -2.70
CA ALA A 78 -21.46 18.60 -2.43
C ALA A 78 -21.22 19.33 -3.75
#